data_AF-A0A2D6N117-F1
#
_entry.id   AF-A0A2D6N117-F1
#
_cell.length_a   1.000
_cell.length_b   1.000
_cell.length_c   1.000
_cell.angle_alpha   90.00
_cell.angle_beta   90.00
_cell.angle_gamma   90.00
#
_symmetry.space_group_name_H-M   'P 1'
#
loop_
_entity.id
_entity.type
_entity.pdbx_description
1 polymer ?
#
loop_
_entity_poly.entity_id
_entity_poly.type
_entity_poly.pdbx_seq_one_letter_code
_entity_poly.pdbx_strand_id
1 'polypeptide(L)'
;MQTTSHEPRRPFETRRTRHFGLSLLTALLALGLLAPTPGLASEYTPARKVGRGFANTAFGVFALPGQMAKEIKGRGWAVGLPVGFGMGLGWTVATELVGVWEILTCPFEWPPGFRPIIEPEFPWGHFDEFD
;
A
#
# COMPACT_ATOMS: atom_id res chain seq x y z
N MET A 1 -2.23 -70.84 3.18
CA MET A 1 -2.96 -70.16 4.27
C MET A 1 -2.41 -68.74 4.34
N GLN A 2 -3.28 -67.74 4.17
CA GLN A 2 -2.97 -66.39 3.68
C GLN A 2 -2.06 -65.58 4.61
N THR A 3 -1.06 -64.92 4.02
CA THR A 3 -0.28 -63.84 4.62
C THR A 3 -1.02 -62.52 4.41
N THR A 4 -1.63 -61.95 5.45
CA THR A 4 -2.20 -60.59 5.39
C THR A 4 -1.19 -59.61 5.99
N SER A 5 -0.37 -59.02 5.13
CA SER A 5 0.35 -57.78 5.39
C SER A 5 -0.65 -56.62 5.33
N HIS A 6 -0.81 -55.88 6.43
CA HIS A 6 -1.55 -54.62 6.42
C HIS A 6 -0.67 -53.47 6.90
N GLU A 7 -0.68 -52.44 6.07
CA GLU A 7 0.28 -51.37 5.86
C GLU A 7 0.29 -50.28 6.96
N PRO A 8 1.45 -49.66 7.27
CA PRO A 8 1.50 -48.53 8.19
C PRO A 8 0.88 -47.27 7.57
N ARG A 9 -0.12 -46.68 8.23
CA ARG A 9 -0.70 -45.39 7.82
C ARG A 9 0.36 -44.29 7.92
N ARG A 10 0.68 -43.62 6.81
CA ARG A 10 1.53 -42.42 6.84
C ARG A 10 0.78 -41.22 7.42
N PRO A 11 1.42 -40.38 8.26
CA PRO A 11 0.82 -39.12 8.71
C PRO A 11 0.70 -38.12 7.54
N PHE A 12 -0.43 -37.42 7.50
CA PHE A 12 -0.69 -36.32 6.58
C PHE A 12 0.14 -35.10 7.02
N GLU A 13 1.30 -34.89 6.40
CA GLU A 13 2.13 -33.71 6.65
C GLU A 13 1.51 -32.46 6.03
N THR A 14 0.97 -31.58 6.89
CA THR A 14 0.52 -30.24 6.53
C THR A 14 1.72 -29.29 6.40
N ARG A 15 2.43 -29.36 5.26
CA ARG A 15 3.63 -28.51 4.99
C ARG A 15 3.43 -27.56 3.80
N ARG A 16 2.30 -26.83 3.75
CA ARG A 16 1.96 -25.97 2.58
C ARG A 16 1.75 -24.47 2.88
N THR A 17 2.10 -23.95 4.05
CA THR A 17 1.80 -22.54 4.38
C THR A 17 3.04 -21.66 4.58
N ARG A 18 4.23 -22.24 4.68
CA ARG A 18 5.47 -21.47 4.96
C ARG A 18 6.11 -20.81 3.75
N HIS A 19 5.83 -21.30 2.54
CA HIS A 19 6.47 -20.80 1.33
C HIS A 19 5.82 -19.50 0.82
N PHE A 20 4.51 -19.30 1.03
CA PHE A 20 3.82 -18.09 0.59
C PHE A 20 4.31 -16.82 1.29
N GLY A 21 4.52 -16.88 2.61
CA GLY A 21 5.00 -15.72 3.37
C GLY A 21 6.45 -15.35 3.05
N LEU A 22 7.29 -16.35 2.78
CA LEU A 22 8.71 -16.13 2.47
C LEU A 22 8.92 -15.56 1.05
N SER A 23 8.09 -15.98 0.09
CA SER A 23 8.10 -15.46 -1.29
C SER A 23 7.64 -14.01 -1.39
N LEU A 24 6.67 -13.61 -0.56
CA LEU A 24 6.20 -12.22 -0.51
C LEU A 24 7.29 -11.31 0.09
N LEU A 25 8.00 -11.78 1.12
CA LEU A 25 9.07 -11.03 1.76
C LEU A 25 10.29 -10.83 0.86
N THR A 26 10.65 -11.83 0.05
CA THR A 26 11.74 -11.72 -0.94
C THR A 26 11.35 -10.86 -2.14
N ALA A 27 10.09 -10.89 -2.58
CA ALA A 27 9.58 -9.96 -3.59
C ALA A 27 9.63 -8.50 -3.09
N LEU A 28 9.27 -8.26 -1.83
CA LEU A 28 9.36 -6.93 -1.19
C LEU A 28 10.82 -6.46 -1.02
N LEU A 29 11.76 -7.36 -0.67
CA LEU A 29 13.18 -7.02 -0.54
C LEU A 29 13.85 -6.74 -1.90
N ALA A 30 13.54 -7.53 -2.94
CA ALA A 30 14.10 -7.35 -4.27
C ALA A 30 13.65 -6.03 -4.91
N LEU A 31 12.47 -5.55 -4.54
CA LEU A 31 11.88 -4.31 -5.04
C LEU A 31 12.45 -3.07 -4.34
N GLY A 32 12.93 -3.21 -3.10
CA GLY A 32 13.68 -2.17 -2.38
C GLY A 32 15.10 -1.91 -2.91
N LEU A 33 15.67 -2.82 -3.70
CA LEU A 33 17.01 -2.67 -4.28
C LEU A 33 17.05 -1.79 -5.55
N LEU A 34 15.90 -1.35 -6.07
CA LEU A 34 15.81 -0.45 -7.21
C LEU A 34 15.56 1.00 -6.75
N ALA A 35 16.43 1.51 -5.87
CA ALA A 35 16.40 2.92 -5.50
C ALA A 35 16.74 3.79 -6.73
N PRO A 36 15.85 4.68 -7.18
CA PRO A 36 16.12 5.54 -8.32
C PRO A 36 17.23 6.55 -7.96
N THR A 37 18.22 6.65 -8.83
CA THR A 37 19.30 7.65 -8.78
C THR A 37 18.71 9.06 -8.90
N PRO A 38 19.15 10.03 -8.07
CA PRO A 38 18.64 11.39 -8.11
C PRO A 38 19.22 12.12 -9.32
N GLY A 39 18.50 12.06 -10.44
CA GLY A 39 18.88 12.79 -11.64
C GLY A 39 17.80 12.69 -12.69
N LEU A 40 16.96 13.75 -12.78
CA LEU A 40 16.49 14.43 -13.99
C LEU A 40 15.24 15.25 -13.62
N ALA A 41 15.31 16.56 -13.90
CA ALA A 41 14.40 17.60 -13.49
C ALA A 41 13.08 17.64 -14.30
N SER A 42 12.15 16.74 -13.99
CA SER A 42 10.71 16.96 -14.16
C SER A 42 10.06 16.84 -12.78
N GLU A 43 9.16 17.76 -12.43
CA GLU A 43 8.42 17.69 -11.15
C GLU A 43 7.68 16.36 -11.02
N TYR A 44 7.22 15.81 -12.16
CA TYR A 44 6.55 14.52 -12.28
C TYR A 44 7.26 13.64 -13.33
N THR A 45 7.98 12.62 -12.85
CA THR A 45 8.67 11.61 -13.67
C THR A 45 8.00 10.24 -13.51
N PRO A 46 8.23 9.29 -14.42
CA PRO A 46 7.84 7.90 -14.20
C PRO A 46 8.40 7.33 -12.88
N ALA A 47 9.65 7.71 -12.54
CA ALA A 47 10.28 7.33 -11.28
C ALA A 47 9.52 7.89 -10.06
N ARG A 48 9.05 9.14 -10.11
CA ARG A 48 8.21 9.73 -9.06
C ARG A 48 6.84 9.07 -8.98
N LYS A 49 6.23 8.71 -10.11
CA LYS A 49 4.96 7.96 -10.14
C LYS A 49 5.09 6.60 -9.44
N VAL A 50 6.19 5.87 -9.68
CA VAL A 50 6.47 4.62 -8.96
C VAL A 50 6.73 4.87 -7.48
N GLY A 51 7.58 5.85 -7.15
CA GLY A 51 7.89 6.18 -5.76
C GLY A 51 6.64 6.57 -4.96
N ARG A 52 5.78 7.39 -5.57
CA ARG A 52 4.46 7.75 -5.03
C ARG A 52 3.54 6.54 -4.93
N GLY A 53 3.49 5.69 -5.94
CA GLY A 53 2.71 4.45 -5.93
C GLY A 53 3.10 3.53 -4.77
N PHE A 54 4.41 3.37 -4.50
CA PHE A 54 4.90 2.64 -3.33
C PHE A 54 4.55 3.33 -2.02
N ALA A 55 4.74 4.64 -1.93
CA ALA A 55 4.39 5.40 -0.74
C ALA A 55 2.90 5.26 -0.40
N ASN A 56 2.03 5.39 -1.40
CA ASN A 56 0.58 5.27 -1.24
C ASN A 56 0.15 3.83 -0.88
N THR A 57 0.81 2.82 -1.45
CA THR A 57 0.53 1.40 -1.12
C THR A 57 1.00 1.02 0.28
N ALA A 58 2.19 1.47 0.68
CA ALA A 58 2.80 1.09 1.96
C ALA A 58 2.30 1.93 3.14
N PHE A 59 1.98 3.19 2.89
CA PHE A 59 1.67 4.18 3.92
C PHE A 59 0.28 4.80 3.78
N GLY A 60 -0.60 4.26 2.95
CA GLY A 60 -1.99 4.73 2.82
C GLY A 60 -2.78 4.75 4.14
N VAL A 61 -2.38 3.92 5.12
CA VAL A 61 -2.92 3.96 6.49
C VAL A 61 -2.74 5.30 7.20
N PHE A 62 -1.74 6.11 6.81
CA PHE A 62 -1.55 7.46 7.38
C PHE A 62 -2.61 8.47 6.92
N ALA A 63 -3.38 8.16 5.88
CA ALA A 63 -4.53 8.97 5.50
C ALA A 63 -5.60 8.99 6.61
N LEU A 64 -5.73 7.92 7.39
CA LEU A 64 -6.71 7.82 8.47
C LEU A 64 -6.48 8.87 9.59
N PRO A 65 -5.32 8.94 10.26
CA PRO A 65 -5.08 9.96 11.27
C PRO A 65 -5.13 11.38 10.68
N GLY A 66 -4.69 11.59 9.43
CA GLY A 66 -4.79 12.88 8.75
C GLY A 66 -6.25 13.35 8.59
N GLN A 67 -7.13 12.47 8.10
CA GLN A 67 -8.57 12.77 7.96
C GLN A 67 -9.26 12.98 9.32
N MET A 68 -8.90 12.20 10.34
CA MET A 68 -9.42 12.39 11.69
C MET A 68 -9.04 13.77 12.25
N ALA A 69 -7.77 14.16 12.16
CA ALA A 69 -7.31 15.46 12.63
C ALA A 69 -7.98 16.62 11.86
N LYS A 70 -8.15 16.47 10.54
CA LYS A 70 -8.85 17.46 9.69
C LYS A 70 -10.30 17.66 10.11
N GLU A 71 -11.04 16.57 10.30
CA GLU A 71 -12.45 16.64 10.67
C GLU A 71 -12.66 17.09 12.13
N ILE A 72 -11.76 16.73 13.04
CA ILE A 72 -11.76 17.25 14.42
C ILE A 72 -11.54 18.77 14.43
N LYS A 73 -10.60 19.30 13.63
CA LYS A 73 -10.35 20.74 13.52
C LYS A 73 -11.56 21.49 12.92
N GLY A 74 -12.25 20.88 11.96
CA GLY A 74 -13.40 21.51 11.29
C GLY A 74 -14.73 21.42 12.05
N ARG A 75 -15.00 20.31 12.75
CA ARG A 75 -16.33 20.02 13.34
C ARG A 75 -16.30 19.80 14.86
N GLY A 76 -15.13 19.89 15.48
CA GLY A 76 -14.92 19.57 16.89
C GLY A 76 -14.85 18.07 17.16
N TRP A 77 -14.42 17.71 18.37
CA TRP A 77 -14.11 16.31 18.73
C TRP A 77 -15.29 15.35 18.65
N ALA A 78 -16.49 15.77 19.06
CA ALA A 78 -17.65 14.89 19.16
C ALA A 78 -18.16 14.38 17.80
N VAL A 79 -18.09 15.22 16.76
CA VAL A 79 -18.55 14.90 15.40
C VAL A 79 -17.38 14.56 14.49
N GLY A 80 -16.26 15.27 14.63
CA GLY A 80 -15.09 15.12 13.77
C GLY A 80 -14.38 13.77 13.92
N LEU A 81 -14.38 13.17 15.12
CA LEU A 81 -13.71 11.89 15.34
C LEU A 81 -14.40 10.71 14.62
N PRO A 82 -15.73 10.46 14.78
CA PRO A 82 -16.40 9.39 14.03
C PRO A 82 -16.48 9.66 12.53
N VAL A 83 -16.72 10.91 12.11
CA VAL A 83 -16.77 11.29 10.68
C VAL A 83 -15.40 11.15 10.03
N GLY A 84 -14.36 11.66 10.68
CA GLY A 84 -12.98 11.57 10.21
C GLY A 84 -12.44 10.15 10.20
N PHE A 85 -12.88 9.28 11.12
CA PHE A 85 -12.55 7.85 11.06
C PHE A 85 -13.17 7.17 9.83
N GLY A 86 -14.45 7.43 9.56
CA GLY A 86 -15.14 6.88 8.38
C GLY A 86 -14.52 7.36 7.07
N MET A 87 -14.27 8.67 6.95
CA MET A 87 -13.59 9.26 5.80
C MET A 87 -12.15 8.74 5.67
N GLY A 88 -11.43 8.66 6.79
CA GLY A 88 -10.07 8.15 6.85
C GLY A 88 -9.94 6.72 6.36
N LEU A 89 -10.88 5.83 6.75
CA LEU A 89 -10.89 4.46 6.27
C LEU A 89 -11.10 4.39 4.74
N GLY A 90 -12.04 5.17 4.21
CA GLY A 90 -12.27 5.27 2.76
C GLY A 90 -11.03 5.78 2.02
N TRP A 91 -10.36 6.79 2.58
CA TRP A 91 -9.13 7.35 2.02
C TRP A 91 -7.93 6.44 2.12
N THR A 92 -7.79 5.65 3.18
CA THR A 92 -6.76 4.61 3.25
C THR A 92 -6.92 3.60 2.12
N VAL A 93 -8.12 3.06 1.93
CA VAL A 93 -8.38 2.08 0.86
C VAL A 93 -8.16 2.70 -0.52
N ALA A 94 -8.66 3.91 -0.76
CA ALA A 94 -8.47 4.59 -2.04
C ALA A 94 -6.98 4.85 -2.33
N THR A 95 -6.23 5.32 -1.34
CA THR A 95 -4.80 5.61 -1.45
C THR A 95 -4.01 4.35 -1.77
N GLU A 96 -4.27 3.23 -1.08
CA GLU A 96 -3.59 1.97 -1.34
C GLU A 96 -3.89 1.42 -2.75
N LEU A 97 -5.15 1.44 -3.17
CA LEU A 97 -5.56 0.96 -4.50
C LEU A 97 -4.97 1.82 -5.62
N VAL A 98 -4.97 3.14 -5.45
CA VAL A 98 -4.33 4.07 -6.38
C VAL A 98 -2.82 3.87 -6.39
N GLY A 99 -2.21 3.58 -5.25
CA GLY A 99 -0.79 3.27 -5.16
C GLY A 99 -0.40 2.04 -5.99
N VAL A 100 -1.15 0.94 -5.85
CA VAL A 100 -0.97 -0.28 -6.66
C VAL A 100 -1.18 0.03 -8.14
N TRP A 101 -2.21 0.81 -8.46
CA TRP A 101 -2.49 1.23 -9.83
C TRP A 101 -1.35 2.05 -10.45
N GLU A 102 -0.76 3.00 -9.71
CA GLU A 102 0.36 3.81 -10.19
C GLU A 102 1.63 2.98 -10.44
N ILE A 103 1.87 1.94 -9.63
CA ILE A 103 2.96 0.96 -9.85
C ILE A 103 2.71 0.17 -11.14
N LEU A 104 1.51 -0.40 -11.30
CA LEU A 104 1.16 -1.21 -12.47
C LEU A 104 1.14 -0.40 -13.77
N THR A 105 0.76 0.87 -13.68
CA THR A 105 0.69 1.79 -14.82
C THR A 105 1.95 2.64 -14.98
N CYS A 106 3.04 2.36 -14.26
CA CYS A 106 4.31 3.08 -14.36
C CYS A 106 4.77 3.37 -15.80
N PRO A 107 4.76 2.41 -16.75
CA PRO A 107 5.23 2.69 -18.10
C PRO A 107 4.26 3.56 -18.91
N PHE A 108 3.05 3.79 -18.40
CA PHE A 108 2.01 4.58 -19.06
C PHE A 108 1.83 5.95 -18.40
N GLU A 109 1.72 6.98 -19.23
CA GLU A 109 1.43 8.37 -18.82
C GLU A 109 -0.06 8.57 -18.49
N TRP A 110 -0.58 7.75 -17.60
CA TRP A 110 -1.94 7.89 -17.07
C TRP A 110 -1.87 8.27 -15.59
N PRO A 111 -2.25 9.49 -15.17
CA PRO A 111 -2.68 10.67 -15.93
C PRO A 111 -1.58 11.33 -16.78
N PRO A 112 -1.92 12.21 -17.76
CA PRO A 112 -0.94 12.84 -18.66
C PRO A 112 0.12 13.64 -17.89
N GLY A 113 1.39 13.36 -18.18
CA GLY A 113 2.52 14.00 -17.51
C GLY A 113 2.80 13.47 -16.10
N PHE A 114 2.43 12.22 -15.79
CA PHE A 114 2.72 11.55 -14.51
C PHE A 114 2.15 12.23 -13.25
N ARG A 115 1.12 13.06 -13.45
CA ARG A 115 0.43 13.79 -12.38
C ARG A 115 -0.22 12.83 -11.37
N PRO A 116 -0.33 13.23 -10.10
CA PRO A 116 -1.02 12.44 -9.09
C PRO A 116 -2.51 12.27 -9.41
N ILE A 117 -3.05 11.08 -9.15
CA ILE A 117 -4.48 10.77 -9.30
C ILE A 117 -5.28 11.27 -8.10
N ILE A 118 -4.66 11.24 -6.92
CA ILE A 118 -5.24 11.64 -5.64
C ILE A 118 -4.38 12.72 -5.01
N GLU A 119 -5.04 13.64 -4.32
CA GLU A 119 -4.40 14.70 -3.54
C GLU A 119 -4.73 14.47 -2.06
N PRO A 120 -3.74 14.56 -1.15
CA PRO A 120 -2.33 14.88 -1.36
C PRO A 120 -1.56 13.78 -2.11
N GLU A 121 -0.45 14.15 -2.78
CA GLU A 121 0.32 13.18 -3.58
C GLU A 121 0.91 12.06 -2.72
N PHE A 122 1.30 12.36 -1.47
CA PHE A 122 1.78 11.38 -0.50
C PHE A 122 0.87 11.33 0.73
N PRO A 123 0.78 10.17 1.43
CA PRO A 123 -0.15 10.01 2.55
C PRO A 123 0.13 10.94 3.73
N TRP A 124 1.40 11.31 3.95
CA TRP A 124 1.80 12.27 4.98
C TRP A 124 1.50 13.72 4.62
N GLY A 125 1.16 14.03 3.37
CA GLY A 125 0.79 15.40 2.98
C GLY A 125 -0.49 15.91 3.64
N HIS A 126 -1.28 15.01 4.24
CA HIS A 126 -2.40 15.43 5.11
C HIS A 126 -1.92 16.18 6.35
N PHE A 127 -0.67 16.00 6.76
CA PHE A 127 -0.12 16.66 7.94
C PHE A 127 0.37 18.08 7.67
N ASP A 128 0.76 18.38 6.43
CA ASP A 128 1.20 19.72 6.01
C ASP A 128 0.08 20.76 6.15
N GLU A 129 -1.19 20.33 6.24
CA GLU A 129 -2.36 21.20 6.45
C GLU A 129 -2.51 21.65 7.94
N PHE A 130 -1.67 21.13 8.85
CA PHE A 130 -1.71 21.46 10.28
C PHE A 130 -0.62 22.42 10.77
N ASP A 131 0.41 22.72 9.97
CA ASP A 131 1.39 23.78 10.24
C ASP A 131 0.82 25.19 9.94
#